data_AF-A0A8J5K0Q5-F1
#
_entry.id   AF-A0A8J5K0Q5-F1
#
_cell.length_a   1.000
_cell.length_b   1.000
_cell.length_c   1.000
_cell.angle_alpha   90.00
_cell.angle_beta   90.00
_cell.angle_gamma   90.00
#
_symmetry.space_group_name_H-M   'P 1'
#
loop_
_entity.id
_entity.type
_entity.pdbx_description
1 polymer ?
#
loop_
_entity_poly.entity_id
_entity_poly.type
_entity_poly.pdbx_seq_one_letter_code
_entity_poly.pdbx_strand_id
1 'polypeptide(L)'
;MLDKRTSPWEMCEWRDGELEKFEINLEAVDRLYYTSHYDDDVSGQDFEFAGRMVYNGRLIYIKMSAGCDYTGFECQGGGEIYITFDAQIFLKSIITNKYKPHDIWVTMAKDGLQVEEPSSFDLLQMKEWKNVPTLKFLSHMTIYDYKDTLKHYPYHLPGPVAASVEEFIRTRETRDHDEEGE
;
A
#
# COMPACT_ATOMS: atom_id res chain seq x y z
N MET A 1 2.87 -17.87 4.04
CA MET A 1 2.95 -17.44 2.63
C MET A 1 2.73 -15.94 2.61
N LEU A 2 3.53 -15.18 1.86
CA LEU A 2 3.33 -13.73 1.77
C LEU A 2 2.26 -13.43 0.73
N ASP A 3 1.23 -12.69 1.15
CA ASP A 3 0.23 -12.15 0.24
C ASP A 3 0.88 -11.07 -0.64
N LYS A 4 0.54 -11.02 -1.92
CA LYS A 4 1.14 -10.08 -2.87
C LYS A 4 0.05 -9.20 -3.44
N ARG A 5 0.24 -7.89 -3.32
CA ARG A 5 -0.77 -6.89 -3.66
C ARG A 5 -0.15 -5.79 -4.50
N THR A 6 -1.00 -5.18 -5.31
CA THR A 6 -0.65 -3.98 -6.07
C THR A 6 -1.79 -2.99 -5.98
N SER A 7 -1.53 -1.76 -6.42
CA SER A 7 -2.60 -0.81 -6.68
C SER A 7 -3.65 -1.40 -7.63
N PRO A 8 -4.97 -1.32 -7.35
CA PRO A 8 -6.02 -1.79 -8.26
C PRO A 8 -5.95 -1.18 -9.68
N TRP A 9 -5.41 0.04 -9.78
CA TRP A 9 -5.19 0.74 -11.05
C TRP A 9 -4.04 0.15 -11.87
N GLU A 10 -3.13 -0.57 -11.22
CA GLU A 10 -1.95 -1.18 -11.83
C GLU A 10 -2.12 -2.68 -12.08
N MET A 11 -3.24 -3.29 -11.64
CA MET A 11 -3.52 -4.73 -11.88
C MET A 11 -3.40 -5.10 -13.36
N CYS A 12 -3.87 -4.23 -14.26
CA CYS A 12 -3.77 -4.44 -15.72
C CYS A 12 -2.36 -4.29 -16.29
N GLU A 13 -1.40 -3.79 -15.51
CA GLU A 13 0.01 -3.71 -15.92
C GLU A 13 0.76 -5.03 -15.68
N TRP A 14 0.20 -5.91 -14.85
CA TRP A 14 0.77 -7.22 -14.57
C TRP A 14 0.27 -8.24 -15.59
N ARG A 15 1.17 -9.09 -16.07
CA ARG A 15 0.78 -10.26 -16.87
C ARG A 15 0.16 -11.32 -15.96
N ASP A 16 -0.66 -12.19 -16.54
CA ASP A 16 -1.31 -13.29 -15.83
C ASP A 16 -0.29 -14.11 -15.01
N GLY A 17 -0.51 -14.19 -13.70
CA GLY A 17 0.35 -14.93 -12.78
C GLY A 17 1.68 -14.24 -12.43
N GLU A 18 1.98 -13.05 -12.97
CA GLU A 18 3.25 -12.34 -12.74
C GLU A 18 3.32 -11.80 -11.31
N LEU A 19 2.24 -11.18 -10.83
CA LEU A 19 2.17 -10.64 -9.47
C LEU A 19 2.33 -11.74 -8.43
N GLU A 20 1.67 -12.89 -8.59
CA GLU A 20 1.73 -14.02 -7.65
C GLU A 20 3.12 -14.65 -7.58
N LYS A 21 3.87 -14.59 -8.70
CA LYS A 21 5.25 -15.08 -8.82
C LYS A 21 6.30 -14.02 -8.51
N PHE A 22 5.89 -12.80 -8.16
CA PHE A 22 6.81 -11.72 -7.90
C PHE A 22 7.72 -12.05 -6.70
N GLU A 23 9.03 -11.85 -6.87
CA GLU A 23 10.01 -12.03 -5.82
C GLU A 23 10.91 -10.80 -5.72
N ILE A 24 11.26 -10.41 -4.49
CA ILE A 24 12.16 -9.30 -4.25
C ILE A 24 13.59 -9.77 -4.53
N ASN A 25 14.14 -9.36 -5.66
CA ASN A 25 15.56 -9.52 -5.95
C ASN A 25 16.36 -8.40 -5.27
N LEU A 26 17.02 -8.70 -4.16
CA LEU A 26 17.81 -7.73 -3.38
C LEU A 26 18.96 -7.10 -4.18
N GLU A 27 19.51 -7.78 -5.19
CA GLU A 27 20.56 -7.22 -6.05
C GLU A 27 20.03 -6.14 -7.00
N ALA A 28 18.72 -6.18 -7.29
CA ALA A 28 18.04 -5.20 -8.14
C ALA A 28 17.44 -4.03 -7.35
N VAL A 29 17.50 -4.07 -6.01
CA VAL A 29 17.09 -2.97 -5.13
C VAL A 29 18.12 -1.84 -5.23
N ASP A 30 17.73 -0.72 -5.83
CA ASP A 30 18.60 0.42 -6.03
C ASP A 30 18.46 1.50 -4.95
N ARG A 31 17.34 1.46 -4.19
CA ARG A 31 17.09 2.32 -3.03
C ARG A 31 16.39 1.56 -1.91
N LEU A 32 16.93 1.74 -0.71
CA LEU A 32 16.29 1.35 0.55
C LEU A 32 15.82 2.61 1.27
N TYR A 33 14.50 2.74 1.46
CA TYR A 33 13.90 3.87 2.16
C TYR A 33 13.71 3.59 3.64
N TYR A 34 13.38 2.34 3.98
CA TYR A 34 13.16 1.92 5.36
C TYR A 34 13.44 0.42 5.52
N THR A 35 14.00 0.05 6.67
CA THR A 35 14.01 -1.33 7.12
C THR A 35 13.86 -1.34 8.64
N SER A 36 13.09 -2.28 9.15
CA SER A 36 12.96 -2.55 10.56
C SER A 36 12.96 -4.06 10.79
N HIS A 37 13.60 -4.47 11.86
CA HIS A 37 13.60 -5.84 12.34
C HIS A 37 13.37 -5.79 13.84
N TYR A 38 12.30 -6.42 14.28
CA TYR A 38 11.99 -6.66 15.68
C TYR A 38 11.98 -8.15 15.92
N ASP A 39 12.73 -8.58 16.92
CA ASP A 39 12.78 -9.94 17.41
C ASP A 39 12.92 -9.86 18.92
N ASP A 40 11.96 -10.41 19.64
CA ASP A 40 12.00 -10.46 21.10
C ASP A 40 12.31 -11.85 21.66
N ASP A 41 12.73 -12.79 20.79
CA ASP A 41 13.07 -14.18 21.11
C ASP A 41 11.96 -14.99 21.80
N VAL A 42 10.77 -14.40 22.03
CA VAL A 42 9.77 -14.91 22.99
C VAL A 42 8.36 -14.93 22.39
N SER A 43 7.90 -13.82 21.80
CA SER A 43 6.52 -13.62 21.36
C SER A 43 6.39 -13.53 19.85
N GLY A 44 7.38 -12.93 19.17
CA GLY A 44 7.28 -12.80 17.72
C GLY A 44 8.48 -12.13 17.06
N GLN A 45 8.52 -12.30 15.75
CA GLN A 45 9.45 -11.65 14.85
C GLN A 45 8.67 -10.83 13.85
N ASP A 46 9.02 -9.55 13.69
CA ASP A 46 8.46 -8.64 12.69
C ASP A 46 9.57 -8.04 11.84
N PHE A 47 9.36 -8.05 10.53
CA PHE A 47 10.25 -7.47 9.54
C PHE A 47 9.47 -6.51 8.64
N GLU A 48 9.98 -5.29 8.50
CA GLU A 48 9.47 -4.31 7.57
C GLU A 48 10.57 -3.86 6.61
N PHE A 49 10.20 -3.71 5.34
CA PHE A 49 11.07 -3.24 4.27
C PHE A 49 10.31 -2.30 3.36
N ALA A 50 10.87 -1.14 3.05
CA ALA A 50 10.35 -0.24 2.04
C ALA A 50 11.49 0.20 1.12
N GLY A 51 11.33 0.03 -0.18
CA GLY A 51 12.41 0.27 -1.14
C GLY A 51 11.93 0.42 -2.57
N ARG A 52 12.90 0.64 -3.46
CA ARG A 52 12.73 0.71 -4.91
C ARG A 52 13.65 -0.31 -5.57
N MET A 53 13.16 -0.98 -6.60
CA MET A 53 13.98 -1.87 -7.41
C MET A 53 13.67 -1.72 -8.90
N VAL A 54 14.62 -2.15 -9.72
CA VAL A 54 14.38 -2.30 -11.16
C VAL A 54 13.80 -3.68 -11.41
N TYR A 55 12.59 -3.73 -11.97
CA TYR A 55 11.89 -4.96 -12.35
C TYR A 55 11.50 -4.91 -13.82
N ASN A 56 11.98 -5.87 -14.61
CA ASN A 56 11.75 -5.92 -16.06
C ASN A 56 12.05 -4.59 -16.80
N GLY A 57 13.09 -3.88 -16.36
CA GLY A 57 13.51 -2.59 -16.93
C GLY A 57 12.66 -1.38 -16.50
N ARG A 58 11.71 -1.56 -15.58
CA ARG A 58 10.87 -0.50 -15.00
C ARG A 58 11.22 -0.32 -13.53
N LEU A 59 11.03 0.88 -13.00
CA LEU A 59 11.13 1.10 -11.55
C LEU A 59 9.83 0.63 -10.90
N ILE A 60 9.96 -0.12 -9.80
CA ILE A 60 8.87 -0.46 -8.91
C ILE A 60 9.22 -0.08 -7.49
N TYR A 61 8.20 0.21 -6.70
CA TYR A 61 8.29 0.54 -5.30
C TYR A 61 7.62 -0.57 -4.49
N ILE A 62 8.28 -0.97 -3.42
CA ILE A 62 7.92 -2.16 -2.65
C ILE A 62 7.82 -1.79 -1.20
N LYS A 63 6.73 -2.21 -0.57
CA LYS A 63 6.56 -2.28 0.87
C LYS A 63 6.32 -3.72 1.24
N MET A 64 7.19 -4.31 2.04
CA MET A 64 7.03 -5.64 2.59
C MET A 64 6.88 -5.55 4.10
N SER A 65 5.91 -6.29 4.62
CA SER A 65 5.76 -6.58 6.05
C SER A 65 5.67 -8.09 6.19
N ALA A 66 6.44 -8.69 7.08
CA ALA A 66 6.40 -10.10 7.36
C ALA A 66 6.62 -10.32 8.84
N GLY A 67 5.99 -11.34 9.41
CA GLY A 67 6.24 -11.71 10.79
C GLY A 67 5.80 -13.12 11.11
N CYS A 68 6.16 -13.58 12.31
CA CYS A 68 5.59 -14.76 12.93
C CYS A 68 5.27 -14.45 14.39
N ASP A 69 4.06 -14.81 14.79
CA ASP A 69 3.64 -14.86 16.19
C ASP A 69 3.76 -16.30 16.71
N TYR A 70 4.36 -16.45 17.89
CA TYR A 70 4.48 -17.73 18.58
C TYR A 70 3.35 -17.89 19.60
N THR A 71 2.44 -18.84 19.37
CA THR A 71 1.37 -19.18 20.32
C THR A 71 1.54 -20.62 20.82
N GLY A 72 2.12 -20.78 22.02
CA GLY A 72 2.46 -22.10 22.57
C GLY A 72 3.60 -22.75 21.79
N PHE A 73 3.33 -23.86 21.08
CA PHE A 73 4.30 -24.54 20.19
C PHE A 73 4.07 -24.22 18.69
N GLU A 74 3.06 -23.43 18.34
CA GLU A 74 2.72 -23.11 16.96
C GLU A 74 3.30 -21.74 16.57
N CYS A 75 4.04 -21.67 15.45
CA CYS A 75 4.42 -20.42 14.78
C CYS A 75 3.43 -20.17 13.64
N GLN A 76 2.69 -19.07 13.71
CA GLN A 76 1.83 -18.62 12.64
C GLN A 76 2.51 -17.46 11.91
N GLY A 77 3.23 -17.81 10.84
CA GLY A 77 3.94 -16.86 9.99
C GLY A 77 3.05 -16.31 8.88
N GLY A 78 3.14 -15.01 8.64
CA GLY A 78 2.37 -14.30 7.62
C GLY A 78 3.06 -13.02 7.15
N GLY A 79 2.47 -12.36 6.16
CA GLY A 79 2.94 -11.07 5.70
C GLY A 79 2.38 -10.68 4.35
N GLU A 80 2.72 -9.47 3.94
CA GLU A 80 2.25 -8.82 2.72
C GLU A 80 3.43 -8.17 2.00
N ILE A 81 3.47 -8.32 0.68
CA ILE A 81 4.28 -7.51 -0.22
C ILE A 81 3.32 -6.65 -1.04
N TYR A 82 3.35 -5.35 -0.82
CA TYR A 82 2.69 -4.36 -1.67
C TYR A 82 3.69 -3.83 -2.69
N ILE A 83 3.35 -3.92 -3.97
CA ILE A 83 4.13 -3.42 -5.10
C ILE A 83 3.34 -2.33 -5.82
N THR A 84 4.01 -1.29 -6.28
CA THR A 84 3.41 -0.27 -7.15
C THR A 84 4.44 0.31 -8.10
N PHE A 85 4.01 0.73 -9.29
CA PHE A 85 4.84 1.46 -10.25
C PHE A 85 4.82 2.97 -9.96
N ASP A 86 3.85 3.45 -9.19
CA ASP A 86 3.67 4.85 -8.86
C ASP A 86 4.31 5.25 -7.52
N ALA A 87 5.24 6.22 -7.59
CA ALA A 87 5.98 6.74 -6.45
C ALA A 87 5.08 7.47 -5.42
N GLN A 88 4.05 8.17 -5.89
CA GLN A 88 3.10 8.86 -5.03
C GLN A 88 2.20 7.88 -4.28
N ILE A 89 1.77 6.81 -4.96
CA ILE A 89 1.02 5.72 -4.34
C ILE A 89 1.86 5.02 -3.28
N PHE A 90 3.12 4.71 -3.61
CA PHE A 90 4.05 4.15 -2.65
C PHE A 90 4.19 5.03 -1.41
N LEU A 91 4.49 6.32 -1.59
CA LEU A 91 4.66 7.25 -0.48
C LEU A 91 3.40 7.28 0.39
N LYS A 92 2.20 7.30 -0.21
CA LYS A 92 0.91 7.25 0.51
C LYS A 92 0.67 5.94 1.25
N SER A 93 1.16 4.81 0.74
CA SER A 93 1.00 3.47 1.36
C SER A 93 1.86 3.26 2.61
N ILE A 94 2.92 4.05 2.77
CA ILE A 94 3.85 3.99 3.91
C ILE A 94 3.60 5.12 4.93
N ILE A 95 2.60 5.99 4.71
CA ILE A 95 2.21 7.04 5.66
C ILE A 95 1.49 6.40 6.85
N THR A 96 2.27 5.80 7.73
CA THR A 96 1.90 5.59 9.12
C THR A 96 3.02 6.16 9.96
N ASN A 97 2.73 6.63 11.18
CA ASN A 97 3.72 7.28 12.05
C ASN A 97 4.95 6.41 12.39
N LYS A 98 4.97 5.13 11.99
CA LYS A 98 6.12 4.22 12.13
C LYS A 98 7.23 4.48 11.11
N TYR A 99 6.87 4.80 9.87
CA TYR A 99 7.82 5.06 8.78
C TYR A 99 7.99 6.56 8.70
N LYS A 100 9.14 7.11 9.10
CA LYS A 100 9.41 8.56 9.10
C LYS A 100 9.15 9.15 7.69
N PRO A 101 7.93 9.62 7.38
CA PRO A 101 7.48 9.63 5.99
C PRO A 101 8.00 10.87 5.28
N HIS A 102 8.24 11.95 6.04
CA HIS A 102 8.96 13.13 5.57
C HIS A 102 10.41 12.79 5.17
N ASP A 103 11.13 11.96 5.94
CA ASP A 103 12.52 11.58 5.60
C ASP A 103 12.57 10.77 4.29
N ILE A 104 11.58 9.90 4.10
CA ILE A 104 11.42 9.12 2.87
C ILE A 104 11.08 10.05 1.70
N TRP A 105 10.13 10.97 1.87
CA TRP A 105 9.80 11.98 0.86
C TRP A 105 11.02 12.81 0.43
N VAL A 106 11.82 13.32 1.39
CA VAL A 106 13.05 14.08 1.07
C VAL A 106 14.01 13.24 0.22
N THR A 107 14.13 11.95 0.52
CA THR A 107 15.00 11.03 -0.23
C THR A 107 14.48 10.83 -1.65
N MET A 108 13.17 10.61 -1.81
CA MET A 108 12.52 10.47 -3.11
C MET A 108 12.65 11.74 -3.97
N ALA A 109 12.47 12.92 -3.37
CA ALA A 109 12.64 14.20 -4.04
C ALA A 109 14.09 14.42 -4.49
N LYS A 110 15.09 14.03 -3.68
CA LYS A 110 16.52 14.07 -4.05
C LYS A 110 16.86 13.13 -5.20
N ASP A 111 16.16 12.01 -5.32
CA ASP A 111 16.26 11.10 -6.45
C ASP A 111 15.57 11.62 -7.72
N GLY A 112 14.96 12.82 -7.69
CA GLY A 112 14.30 13.46 -8.82
C GLY A 112 12.85 13.04 -9.05
N LEU A 113 12.26 12.30 -8.10
CA LEU A 113 10.86 11.87 -8.18
C LEU A 113 9.91 13.05 -7.90
N GLN A 114 8.88 13.18 -8.73
CA GLN A 114 7.82 14.17 -8.55
C GLN A 114 6.76 13.60 -7.61
N VAL A 115 6.97 13.76 -6.30
CA VAL A 115 6.03 13.34 -5.24
C VAL A 115 5.67 14.50 -4.33
N GLU A 116 4.39 14.58 -3.98
CA GLU A 116 3.84 15.55 -3.04
C GLU A 116 4.39 15.31 -1.63
N GLU A 117 4.74 16.41 -0.94
CA GLU A 117 5.16 16.38 0.44
C GLU A 117 4.01 15.88 1.34
N PRO A 118 4.25 14.93 2.27
CA PRO A 118 3.25 14.51 3.24
C PRO A 118 2.74 15.72 4.03
N SER A 119 1.44 15.99 3.95
CA SER A 119 0.82 17.09 4.65
C SER A 119 0.66 16.79 6.14
N SER A 120 0.41 17.82 6.96
CA SER A 120 0.09 17.63 8.38
C SER A 120 -1.12 16.71 8.61
N PHE A 121 -2.01 16.61 7.62
CA PHE A 121 -3.12 15.66 7.64
C PHE A 121 -2.63 14.23 7.48
N ASP A 122 -1.77 13.96 6.48
CA ASP A 122 -1.21 12.63 6.24
C ASP A 122 -0.52 12.05 7.51
N LEU A 123 0.06 12.91 8.34
CA LEU A 123 0.78 12.53 9.56
C LEU A 123 -0.11 12.30 10.80
N LEU A 124 -1.42 12.52 10.69
CA LEU A 124 -2.33 12.35 11.84
C LEU A 124 -2.40 10.89 12.29
N GLN A 125 -2.49 10.67 13.61
CA GLN A 125 -2.71 9.33 14.14
C GLN A 125 -4.09 8.82 13.72
N MET A 126 -4.24 7.53 13.43
CA MET A 126 -5.54 6.94 13.01
C MET A 126 -6.69 7.29 13.97
N LYS A 127 -6.41 7.38 15.28
CA LYS A 127 -7.40 7.77 16.30
C LYS A 127 -7.93 9.22 16.17
N GLU A 128 -7.21 10.06 15.43
CA GLU A 128 -7.50 11.48 15.19
C GLU A 128 -8.20 11.72 13.85
N TRP A 129 -8.24 10.70 12.97
CA TRP A 129 -8.88 10.78 11.64
C TRP A 129 -10.39 11.04 11.71
N LYS A 130 -11.03 10.73 12.84
CA LYS A 130 -12.47 10.99 13.10
C LYS A 130 -12.90 12.45 12.92
N ASN A 131 -11.96 13.40 12.97
CA ASN A 131 -12.23 14.84 12.91
C ASN A 131 -11.80 15.50 11.60
N VAL A 132 -11.38 14.72 10.60
CA VAL A 132 -10.83 15.26 9.36
C VAL A 132 -11.64 14.77 8.17
N PRO A 133 -11.85 15.58 7.11
CA PRO A 133 -12.50 15.12 5.89
C PRO A 133 -11.89 13.79 5.40
N THR A 134 -12.65 12.70 5.56
CA THR A 134 -12.21 11.30 5.50
C THR A 134 -11.56 10.92 4.16
N LEU A 135 -11.83 11.71 3.13
CA LEU A 135 -11.43 11.46 1.75
C LEU A 135 -9.98 11.85 1.44
N LYS A 136 -9.37 12.76 2.20
CA LYS A 136 -7.92 13.04 2.05
C LYS A 136 -7.04 11.89 2.54
N PHE A 137 -7.61 10.96 3.31
CA PHE A 137 -6.93 9.84 3.99
C PHE A 137 -7.19 8.49 3.35
N LEU A 138 -8.00 8.48 2.29
CA LEU A 138 -8.26 7.27 1.54
C LEU A 138 -7.02 6.96 0.71
N SER A 139 -6.01 6.40 1.39
CA SER A 139 -4.94 5.67 0.72
C SER A 139 -5.59 4.55 -0.09
N HIS A 140 -4.97 4.17 -1.20
CA HIS A 140 -5.49 3.09 -2.04
C HIS A 140 -5.71 1.78 -1.26
N MET A 141 -4.86 1.51 -0.27
CA MET A 141 -5.04 0.38 0.64
C MET A 141 -6.28 0.54 1.51
N THR A 142 -6.47 1.73 2.11
CA THR A 142 -7.66 2.04 2.91
C THR A 142 -8.95 1.94 2.08
N ILE A 143 -8.94 2.35 0.81
CA ILE A 143 -10.12 2.21 -0.04
C ILE A 143 -10.40 0.73 -0.32
N TYR A 144 -9.36 -0.03 -0.63
CA TYR A 144 -9.47 -1.45 -0.95
C TYR A 144 -10.03 -2.26 0.22
N ASP A 145 -9.48 -2.06 1.41
CA ASP A 145 -9.84 -2.80 2.63
C ASP A 145 -11.27 -2.46 3.11
N TYR A 146 -11.76 -1.25 2.83
CA TYR A 146 -13.07 -0.75 3.30
C TYR A 146 -14.11 -0.60 2.18
N LYS A 147 -13.87 -1.20 1.01
CA LYS A 147 -14.71 -1.11 -0.20
C LYS A 147 -16.22 -1.23 0.09
N ASP A 148 -16.63 -2.21 0.89
CA ASP A 148 -18.05 -2.54 1.10
C ASP A 148 -18.72 -1.55 2.06
N THR A 149 -17.92 -0.95 2.95
CA THR A 149 -18.38 0.14 3.82
C THR A 149 -18.51 1.45 3.02
N LEU A 150 -17.58 1.71 2.09
CA LEU A 150 -17.56 2.90 1.25
C LEU A 150 -18.69 2.92 0.20
N LYS A 151 -19.24 1.76 -0.19
CA LYS A 151 -20.43 1.66 -1.06
C LYS A 151 -21.65 2.44 -0.55
N HIS A 152 -21.77 2.61 0.77
CA HIS A 152 -22.90 3.29 1.41
C HIS A 152 -22.65 4.78 1.72
N TYR A 153 -21.43 5.28 1.48
CA TYR A 153 -21.04 6.68 1.72
C TYR A 153 -21.47 7.74 0.67
N PRO A 154 -22.11 7.47 -0.49
CA PRO A 154 -22.43 8.52 -1.47
C PRO A 154 -23.26 9.68 -0.90
N TYR A 155 -24.07 9.42 0.13
CA TYR A 155 -25.05 10.37 0.66
C TYR A 155 -24.48 11.48 1.56
N HIS A 156 -23.23 11.37 2.01
CA HIS A 156 -22.64 12.29 2.99
C HIS A 156 -21.38 13.02 2.50
N LEU A 157 -20.96 12.77 1.26
CA LEU A 157 -19.73 13.33 0.73
C LEU A 157 -20.01 14.56 -0.16
N PRO A 158 -19.11 15.57 -0.16
CA PRO A 158 -19.20 16.67 -1.13
C PRO A 158 -19.21 16.12 -2.57
N GLY A 159 -20.08 16.66 -3.42
CA GLY A 159 -20.37 16.13 -4.78
C GLY A 159 -19.16 15.72 -5.63
N PRO A 160 -18.07 16.52 -5.71
CA PRO A 160 -16.87 16.14 -6.47
C PRO A 160 -16.21 14.85 -5.96
N VAL A 161 -16.33 14.57 -4.67
CA VAL A 161 -15.71 13.40 -4.07
C VAL A 161 -16.64 12.20 -4.02
N ALA A 162 -17.95 12.43 -3.91
CA ALA A 162 -18.94 11.40 -4.19
C ALA A 162 -18.72 10.85 -5.61
N ALA A 163 -18.50 11.72 -6.60
CA ALA A 163 -18.22 11.32 -7.98
C ALA A 163 -16.91 10.51 -8.13
N SER A 164 -15.84 10.84 -7.42
CA SER A 164 -14.56 10.09 -7.48
C SER A 164 -14.67 8.71 -6.83
N VAL A 165 -15.40 8.60 -5.70
CA VAL A 165 -15.65 7.32 -5.03
C VAL A 165 -16.64 6.47 -5.85
N GLU A 166 -17.65 7.09 -6.46
CA GLU A 166 -18.60 6.43 -7.36
C GLU A 166 -17.91 5.94 -8.64
N GLU A 167 -17.03 6.74 -9.25
CA GLU A 167 -16.21 6.32 -10.39
C GLU A 167 -15.31 5.13 -10.02
N PHE A 168 -14.71 5.14 -8.82
CA PHE A 168 -13.93 4.01 -8.31
C PHE A 168 -14.77 2.74 -8.10
N ILE A 169 -15.91 2.84 -7.41
CA ILE A 169 -16.82 1.70 -7.19
C ILE A 169 -17.33 1.17 -8.53
N ARG A 170 -17.75 2.06 -9.42
CA ARG A 170 -18.31 1.70 -10.72
C ARG A 170 -17.28 1.02 -11.61
N THR A 171 -16.04 1.54 -11.65
CA THR A 171 -14.94 0.92 -12.41
C THR A 171 -14.65 -0.50 -11.91
N ARG A 172 -14.79 -0.72 -10.60
CA ARG A 172 -14.68 -2.04 -9.98
C ARG A 172 -15.86 -2.95 -10.34
N GLU A 173 -17.10 -2.49 -10.21
CA GLU A 173 -18.29 -3.29 -10.52
C GLU A 173 -18.37 -3.67 -12.01
N THR A 174 -17.96 -2.79 -12.93
CA THR A 174 -17.87 -3.15 -14.35
C THR A 174 -16.79 -4.18 -14.64
N ARG A 175 -15.71 -4.25 -13.85
CA ARG A 175 -14.65 -5.26 -13.99
C ARG A 175 -15.03 -6.59 -13.35
N ASP A 176 -15.63 -6.57 -12.18
CA ASP A 176 -16.11 -7.78 -11.47
C ASP A 176 -17.21 -8.50 -12.31
N HIS A 177 -18.00 -7.76 -13.12
CA HIS A 177 -18.99 -8.36 -14.04
C HIS A 177 -18.43 -8.89 -15.36
N ASP A 178 -17.27 -8.42 -15.81
CA ASP A 178 -16.59 -9.00 -16.98
C ASP A 178 -15.91 -10.34 -16.62
N GLU A 179 -15.57 -10.56 -15.35
CA GLU A 179 -14.99 -11.82 -14.83
C GLU A 179 -16.03 -12.90 -14.48
N GLU A 180 -17.32 -12.56 -14.40
CA GLU A 180 -18.41 -13.55 -14.20
C GLU A 180 -19.03 -14.05 -15.53
N GLY A 181 -18.54 -13.54 -16.67
CA GLY A 181 -19.10 -13.78 -18.00
C GLY A 181 -18.24 -14.60 -18.98
N GLU A 182 -17.04 -15.05 -18.59
CA GLU A 182 -16.17 -15.94 -19.39
C GLU A 182 -15.98 -17.33 -18.77
#